data_AF-A0AAD2G3K4-F1
#
_entry.id   AF-A0AAD2G3K4-F1
#
_cell.length_a   1.000
_cell.length_b   1.000
_cell.length_c   1.000
_cell.angle_alpha   90.00
_cell.angle_beta   90.00
_cell.angle_gamma   90.00
#
_symmetry.space_group_name_H-M   'P 1'
#
loop_
_entity.id
_entity.type
_entity.pdbx_description
1 polymer ?
#
loop_
_entity_poly.entity_id
_entity_poly.type
_entity_poly.pdbx_seq_one_letter_code
_entity_poly.pdbx_strand_id
1 'polypeptide(L)'
;MTSYTYSGEDDEGGIPDDTDSLIVAEAVQILPINFCRHHIHLQQVVLPSSLGCIPGHAFQGCEALREAMIPSTVTVIGDFAFSLCTSLTYVRFPEGLKTIGKNSFASCAFTHLRIPGSLAVIEENAFTGCVSLVEVELIDGLKMIGQDAFSTCSSLRELRLPSTVEVIMGRTHLETASI
;
A
#
# COMPACT_ATOMS: atom_id res chain seq x y z
N MET A 1 -19.07 -14.21 6.76
CA MET A 1 -18.08 -14.42 5.71
C MET A 1 -18.78 -14.69 4.41
N THR A 2 -19.20 -13.60 3.78
CA THR A 2 -19.66 -13.52 2.40
C THR A 2 -18.44 -13.47 1.49
N SER A 3 -18.50 -14.16 0.36
CA SER A 3 -17.43 -14.15 -0.63
C SER A 3 -18.01 -13.82 -2.00
N TYR A 4 -17.31 -12.98 -2.75
CA TYR A 4 -17.67 -12.56 -4.09
C TYR A 4 -16.47 -12.70 -5.02
N THR A 5 -16.71 -13.14 -6.26
CA THR A 5 -15.67 -13.23 -7.29
C THR A 5 -15.92 -12.18 -8.36
N TYR A 6 -14.99 -11.23 -8.51
CA TYR A 6 -15.02 -10.24 -9.58
C TYR A 6 -14.37 -10.81 -10.83
N SER A 7 -15.16 -10.93 -11.91
CA SER A 7 -14.75 -11.51 -13.19
C SER A 7 -14.03 -10.52 -14.12
N GLY A 8 -14.13 -9.21 -13.87
CA GLY A 8 -13.65 -8.16 -14.78
C GLY A 8 -14.70 -7.61 -15.74
N GLU A 9 -15.91 -8.16 -15.72
CA GLU A 9 -17.04 -7.66 -16.52
C GLU A 9 -17.86 -6.68 -15.69
N ASP A 10 -18.55 -5.74 -16.35
CA ASP A 10 -19.53 -4.84 -15.73
C ASP A 10 -20.72 -5.67 -15.23
N ASP A 11 -20.59 -6.30 -14.06
CA ASP A 11 -21.73 -6.85 -13.35
C ASP A 11 -22.61 -5.65 -12.96
N GLU A 12 -23.84 -5.57 -13.50
CA GLU A 12 -24.77 -4.44 -13.32
C GLU A 12 -25.05 -4.10 -11.84
N GLY A 13 -24.68 -4.98 -10.89
CA GLY A 13 -24.81 -4.79 -9.45
C GLY A 13 -23.53 -4.40 -8.69
N GLY A 14 -22.36 -4.38 -9.34
CA GLY A 14 -21.08 -4.15 -8.68
C GLY A 14 -20.71 -5.20 -7.62
N ILE A 15 -19.67 -4.93 -6.83
CA ILE A 15 -19.28 -5.77 -5.69
C ILE A 15 -20.28 -5.53 -4.56
N PRO A 16 -20.95 -6.57 -4.00
CA PRO A 16 -21.92 -6.39 -2.91
C PRO A 16 -21.28 -5.78 -1.66
N ASP A 17 -21.90 -4.76 -1.06
CA ASP A 17 -21.37 -4.00 0.10
C ASP A 17 -21.09 -4.86 1.35
N ASP A 18 -21.74 -6.01 1.46
CA ASP A 18 -21.57 -6.94 2.58
C ASP A 18 -20.44 -7.95 2.34
N THR A 19 -19.66 -7.85 1.25
CA THR A 19 -18.56 -8.76 0.90
C THR A 19 -17.41 -8.72 1.91
N ASP A 20 -17.17 -9.82 2.62
CA ASP A 20 -16.04 -9.97 3.53
C ASP A 20 -14.75 -10.40 2.80
N SER A 21 -14.88 -11.21 1.73
CA SER A 21 -13.77 -11.81 1.00
C SER A 21 -13.97 -11.67 -0.51
N LEU A 22 -13.10 -10.88 -1.15
CA LEU A 22 -13.13 -10.63 -2.58
C LEU A 22 -12.06 -11.46 -3.29
N ILE A 23 -12.46 -12.21 -4.33
CA ILE A 23 -11.55 -12.89 -5.24
C ILE A 23 -11.61 -12.18 -6.58
N VAL A 24 -10.48 -11.65 -7.05
CA VAL A 24 -10.38 -11.07 -8.40
C VAL A 24 -9.88 -12.16 -9.33
N ALA A 25 -10.62 -12.46 -10.39
CA ALA A 25 -10.31 -13.58 -11.29
C ALA A 25 -8.96 -13.39 -12.03
N GLU A 26 -8.25 -14.49 -12.31
CA GLU A 26 -6.93 -14.45 -12.99
C GLU A 26 -6.96 -13.81 -14.39
N ALA A 27 -8.11 -13.77 -15.06
CA ALA A 27 -8.27 -13.11 -16.34
C ALA A 27 -8.23 -11.56 -16.24
N VAL A 28 -8.45 -11.00 -15.05
CA VAL A 28 -8.49 -9.54 -14.83
C VAL A 28 -7.07 -8.97 -14.84
N GLN A 29 -6.75 -8.22 -15.88
CA GLN A 29 -5.42 -7.60 -16.04
C GLN A 29 -5.31 -6.21 -15.42
N ILE A 30 -6.44 -5.51 -15.27
CA ILE A 30 -6.52 -4.13 -14.82
C ILE A 30 -7.68 -4.02 -13.84
N LEU A 31 -7.43 -3.38 -12.69
CA LEU A 31 -8.48 -2.97 -11.78
C LEU A 31 -8.96 -1.55 -12.13
N PRO A 32 -10.25 -1.24 -11.98
CA PRO A 32 -10.75 0.13 -12.02
C PRO A 32 -10.12 1.03 -10.93
N ILE A 33 -10.00 2.33 -11.22
CA ILE A 33 -9.76 3.33 -10.16
C ILE A 33 -10.97 3.29 -9.20
N ASN A 34 -10.72 3.43 -7.90
CA ASN A 34 -11.74 3.30 -6.84
C ASN A 34 -12.39 1.90 -6.71
N PHE A 35 -11.78 0.84 -7.25
CA PHE A 35 -12.34 -0.52 -7.35
C PHE A 35 -13.22 -0.98 -6.17
N CYS A 36 -12.70 -0.95 -4.95
CA CYS A 36 -13.38 -1.28 -3.69
C CYS A 36 -13.34 -0.12 -2.69
N ARG A 37 -13.34 1.13 -3.17
CA ARG A 37 -13.22 2.31 -2.31
C ARG A 37 -14.35 2.36 -1.28
N HIS A 38 -13.98 2.56 -0.02
CA HIS A 38 -14.82 2.59 1.19
C HIS A 38 -15.61 1.30 1.43
N HIS A 39 -15.13 0.16 0.93
CA HIS A 39 -15.75 -1.13 1.22
C HIS A 39 -15.42 -1.59 2.65
N ILE A 40 -16.18 -1.08 3.63
CA ILE A 40 -15.88 -1.19 5.06
C ILE A 40 -15.92 -2.62 5.63
N HIS A 41 -16.57 -3.57 4.96
CA HIS A 41 -16.62 -4.97 5.38
C HIS A 41 -15.50 -5.84 4.79
N LEU A 42 -14.76 -5.33 3.80
CA LEU A 42 -13.78 -6.14 3.08
C LEU A 42 -12.61 -6.48 4.01
N GLN A 43 -12.48 -7.75 4.39
CA GLN A 43 -11.43 -8.23 5.30
C GLN A 43 -10.24 -8.82 4.54
N GLN A 44 -10.50 -9.38 3.36
CA GLN A 44 -9.50 -10.06 2.54
C GLN A 44 -9.76 -9.83 1.06
N VAL A 45 -8.69 -9.61 0.29
CA VAL A 45 -8.72 -9.59 -1.17
C VAL A 45 -7.67 -10.55 -1.73
N VAL A 46 -8.07 -11.39 -2.68
CA VAL A 46 -7.17 -12.21 -3.48
C VAL A 46 -7.01 -11.54 -4.84
N LEU A 47 -5.83 -10.98 -5.07
CA LEU A 47 -5.46 -10.30 -6.31
C LEU A 47 -4.80 -11.28 -7.29
N PRO A 48 -5.11 -11.22 -8.59
CA PRO A 48 -4.60 -12.18 -9.54
C PRO A 48 -3.15 -11.87 -9.91
N SER A 49 -2.45 -12.92 -10.34
CA SER A 49 -1.05 -12.83 -10.76
C SER A 49 -0.85 -12.01 -12.05
N SER A 50 -1.92 -11.66 -12.74
CA SER A 50 -1.92 -10.90 -14.01
C SER A 50 -1.92 -9.37 -13.85
N LEU A 51 -2.08 -8.82 -12.63
CA LEU A 51 -2.11 -7.37 -12.42
C LEU A 51 -0.74 -6.71 -12.59
N GLY A 52 -0.64 -5.73 -13.49
CA GLY A 52 0.57 -4.90 -13.65
C GLY A 52 0.71 -3.78 -12.63
N CYS A 53 -0.41 -3.31 -12.05
CA CYS A 53 -0.44 -2.25 -11.05
C CYS A 53 -1.66 -2.37 -10.13
N ILE A 54 -1.60 -1.70 -8.97
CA ILE A 54 -2.77 -1.38 -8.16
C ILE A 54 -3.13 0.08 -8.44
N PRO A 55 -4.32 0.38 -8.97
CA PRO A 55 -4.68 1.74 -9.37
C PRO A 55 -4.93 2.63 -8.16
N GLY A 56 -4.99 3.94 -8.41
CA GLY A 56 -5.30 4.92 -7.38
C GLY A 56 -6.66 4.66 -6.72
N HIS A 57 -6.73 4.90 -5.42
CA HIS A 57 -7.92 4.72 -4.58
C HIS A 57 -8.53 3.30 -4.57
N ALA A 58 -7.86 2.28 -5.12
CA ALA A 58 -8.43 0.94 -5.33
C ALA A 58 -9.10 0.34 -4.09
N PHE A 59 -8.49 0.49 -2.92
CA PHE A 59 -8.94 -0.03 -1.63
C PHE A 59 -8.99 1.08 -0.57
N GLN A 60 -9.06 2.36 -0.98
CA GLN A 60 -9.10 3.46 -0.03
C GLN A 60 -10.27 3.28 0.93
N GLY A 61 -10.04 3.32 2.24
CA GLY A 61 -11.09 3.23 3.25
C GLY A 61 -11.68 1.83 3.41
N CYS A 62 -11.00 0.78 2.96
CA CYS A 62 -11.32 -0.60 3.36
C CYS A 62 -10.88 -0.83 4.81
N GLU A 63 -11.60 -0.25 5.77
CA GLU A 63 -11.20 -0.19 7.18
C GLU A 63 -11.06 -1.57 7.84
N ALA A 64 -11.76 -2.60 7.33
CA ALA A 64 -11.65 -3.98 7.83
C ALA A 64 -10.54 -4.81 7.18
N LEU A 65 -9.88 -4.32 6.11
CA LEU A 65 -8.88 -5.08 5.37
C LEU A 65 -7.64 -5.28 6.23
N ARG A 66 -7.23 -6.54 6.46
CA ARG A 66 -6.17 -6.87 7.43
C ARG A 66 -4.81 -7.10 6.81
N GLU A 67 -4.82 -7.66 5.61
CA GLU A 67 -3.63 -8.03 4.86
C GLU A 67 -3.78 -7.69 3.38
N ALA A 68 -2.66 -7.33 2.75
CA ALA A 68 -2.58 -7.11 1.31
C ALA A 68 -1.41 -7.92 0.73
N MET A 69 -1.73 -8.96 -0.03
CA MET A 69 -0.74 -9.73 -0.78
C MET A 69 -0.65 -9.16 -2.19
N ILE A 70 0.38 -8.35 -2.45
CA ILE A 70 0.54 -7.69 -3.75
C ILE A 70 1.19 -8.68 -4.74
N PRO A 71 0.58 -8.93 -5.92
CA PRO A 71 1.12 -9.86 -6.91
C PRO A 71 2.53 -9.51 -7.40
N SER A 72 3.33 -10.52 -7.79
CA SER A 72 4.73 -10.35 -8.20
C SER A 72 4.92 -9.48 -9.46
N THR A 73 3.88 -9.37 -10.28
CA THR A 73 3.82 -8.60 -11.53
C THR A 73 3.51 -7.12 -11.31
N VAL A 74 3.05 -6.73 -10.12
CA VAL A 74 2.76 -5.34 -9.79
C VAL A 74 4.04 -4.53 -9.70
N THR A 75 4.11 -3.48 -10.51
CA THR A 75 5.25 -2.54 -10.55
C THR A 75 4.92 -1.19 -9.89
N VAL A 76 3.64 -0.85 -9.76
CA VAL A 76 3.19 0.43 -9.20
C VAL A 76 1.99 0.21 -8.28
N ILE A 77 2.03 0.85 -7.11
CA ILE A 77 0.87 1.06 -6.25
C ILE A 77 0.50 2.53 -6.33
N GLY A 78 -0.70 2.83 -6.83
CA GLY A 78 -1.15 4.19 -7.13
C GLY A 78 -1.51 5.01 -5.90
N ASP A 79 -1.78 6.29 -6.15
CA ASP A 79 -2.12 7.27 -5.12
C ASP A 79 -3.35 6.84 -4.31
N PHE A 80 -3.29 6.98 -3.00
CA PHE A 80 -4.34 6.61 -2.06
C PHE A 80 -4.80 5.14 -2.11
N ALA A 81 -4.10 4.23 -2.81
CA ALA A 81 -4.58 2.88 -3.10
C ALA A 81 -5.09 2.10 -1.88
N PHE A 82 -4.46 2.24 -0.72
CA PHE A 82 -4.83 1.63 0.57
C PHE A 82 -4.93 2.68 1.68
N SER A 83 -5.11 3.96 1.32
CA SER A 83 -5.26 5.03 2.31
C SER A 83 -6.48 4.76 3.21
N LEU A 84 -6.37 5.02 4.51
CA LEU A 84 -7.43 4.79 5.50
C LEU A 84 -7.81 3.31 5.70
N CYS A 85 -7.00 2.34 5.25
CA CYS A 85 -7.15 0.95 5.65
C CYS A 85 -6.64 0.75 7.09
N THR A 86 -7.42 1.21 8.06
CA THR A 86 -7.02 1.32 9.47
C THR A 86 -6.81 -0.02 10.18
N SER A 87 -7.28 -1.15 9.62
CA SER A 87 -6.96 -2.50 10.12
C SER A 87 -5.83 -3.19 9.36
N LEU A 88 -5.27 -2.55 8.33
CA LEU A 88 -4.22 -3.16 7.50
C LEU A 88 -2.91 -3.19 8.25
N THR A 89 -2.53 -4.38 8.72
CA THR A 89 -1.35 -4.60 9.57
C THR A 89 -0.20 -5.27 8.84
N TYR A 90 -0.48 -5.88 7.68
CA TYR A 90 0.51 -6.60 6.88
C TYR A 90 0.35 -6.31 5.39
N VAL A 91 1.46 -6.03 4.73
CA VAL A 91 1.55 -5.96 3.27
C VAL A 91 2.79 -6.73 2.81
N ARG A 92 2.63 -7.55 1.78
CA ARG A 92 3.76 -8.20 1.10
C ARG A 92 4.03 -7.45 -0.20
N PHE A 93 5.08 -6.63 -0.22
CA PHE A 93 5.55 -6.00 -1.45
C PHE A 93 6.28 -7.01 -2.35
N PRO A 94 6.10 -6.95 -3.67
CA PRO A 94 6.80 -7.83 -4.59
C PRO A 94 8.20 -7.29 -4.92
N GLU A 95 9.12 -8.19 -5.28
CA GLU A 95 10.48 -7.85 -5.72
C GLU A 95 10.51 -7.11 -7.08
N GLY A 96 9.37 -6.92 -7.76
CA GLY A 96 9.23 -6.11 -8.97
C GLY A 96 8.77 -4.67 -8.74
N LEU A 97 8.33 -4.33 -7.53
CA LEU A 97 7.70 -3.03 -7.24
C LEU A 97 8.67 -1.87 -7.45
N LYS A 98 8.24 -0.82 -8.14
CA LYS A 98 9.06 0.36 -8.47
C LYS A 98 8.62 1.63 -7.77
N THR A 99 7.31 1.80 -7.60
CA THR A 99 6.73 3.03 -7.05
C THR A 99 5.61 2.75 -6.08
N ILE A 100 5.65 3.45 -4.94
CA ILE A 100 4.55 3.62 -4.00
C ILE A 100 4.08 5.07 -4.09
N GLY A 101 2.84 5.26 -4.54
CA GLY A 101 2.24 6.56 -4.84
C GLY A 101 1.88 7.40 -3.60
N LYS A 102 1.36 8.60 -3.85
CA LYS A 102 1.07 9.58 -2.80
C LYS A 102 0.00 9.04 -1.86
N ASN A 103 0.23 9.19 -0.56
CA ASN A 103 -0.72 8.77 0.48
C ASN A 103 -1.16 7.29 0.37
N SER A 104 -0.48 6.43 -0.41
CA SER A 104 -1.02 5.13 -0.80
C SER A 104 -1.31 4.21 0.39
N PHE A 105 -0.61 4.39 1.49
CA PHE A 105 -0.77 3.66 2.75
C PHE A 105 -0.95 4.61 3.94
N ALA A 106 -1.48 5.81 3.70
CA ALA A 106 -1.72 6.78 4.75
C ALA A 106 -2.72 6.22 5.78
N SER A 107 -2.38 6.32 7.07
CA SER A 107 -3.20 5.86 8.20
C SER A 107 -3.48 4.36 8.23
N CYS A 108 -2.57 3.52 7.72
CA CYS A 108 -2.60 2.08 7.95
C CYS A 108 -2.05 1.71 9.34
N ALA A 109 -2.41 0.52 9.84
CA ALA A 109 -1.98 0.02 11.16
C ALA A 109 -0.77 -0.91 11.10
N PHE A 110 0.13 -0.70 10.14
CA PHE A 110 1.38 -1.46 10.06
C PHE A 110 2.18 -1.34 11.35
N THR A 111 2.80 -2.44 11.76
CA THR A 111 3.77 -2.45 12.88
C THR A 111 5.20 -2.53 12.35
N HIS A 112 5.40 -3.26 11.26
CA HIS A 112 6.68 -3.44 10.60
C HIS A 112 6.47 -3.35 9.09
N LEU A 113 7.41 -2.73 8.39
CA LEU A 113 7.45 -2.72 6.93
C LEU A 113 8.82 -3.17 6.45
N ARG A 114 8.83 -4.00 5.41
CA ARG A 114 10.05 -4.36 4.67
C ARG A 114 9.90 -3.85 3.25
N ILE A 115 10.64 -2.79 2.92
CA ILE A 115 10.65 -2.17 1.61
C ILE A 115 11.63 -2.92 0.70
N PRO A 116 11.19 -3.50 -0.43
CA PRO A 116 12.05 -4.30 -1.29
C PRO A 116 13.09 -3.42 -1.99
N GLY A 117 14.28 -3.97 -2.28
CA GLY A 117 15.37 -3.23 -2.92
C GLY A 117 15.07 -2.85 -4.37
N SER A 118 14.01 -3.41 -4.96
CA SER A 118 13.53 -3.01 -6.27
C SER A 118 12.75 -1.70 -6.28
N LEU A 119 12.25 -1.25 -5.13
CA LEU A 119 11.46 -0.03 -5.00
C LEU A 119 12.37 1.18 -5.14
N ALA A 120 12.13 1.99 -6.17
CA ALA A 120 12.92 3.20 -6.43
C ALA A 120 12.34 4.43 -5.74
N VAL A 121 11.01 4.51 -5.61
CA VAL A 121 10.32 5.72 -5.17
C VAL A 121 9.25 5.41 -4.12
N ILE A 122 9.34 6.11 -3.00
CA ILE A 122 8.24 6.32 -2.04
C ILE A 122 7.80 7.77 -2.19
N GLU A 123 6.55 8.00 -2.61
CA GLU A 123 6.06 9.37 -2.82
C GLU A 123 5.61 10.06 -1.53
N GLU A 124 5.18 11.31 -1.69
CA GLU A 124 4.71 12.20 -0.63
C GLU A 124 3.65 11.50 0.24
N ASN A 125 3.81 11.62 1.56
CA ASN A 125 2.86 11.11 2.55
C ASN A 125 2.53 9.60 2.44
N ALA A 126 3.30 8.80 1.70
CA ALA A 126 2.95 7.42 1.37
C ALA A 126 2.53 6.58 2.59
N PHE A 127 3.22 6.73 3.73
CA PHE A 127 2.94 6.05 4.99
C PHE A 127 2.59 7.03 6.13
N THR A 128 2.15 8.25 5.81
CA THR A 128 1.81 9.26 6.84
C THR A 128 0.74 8.73 7.79
N GLY A 129 0.89 9.01 9.08
CA GLY A 129 -0.07 8.61 10.11
C GLY A 129 -0.16 7.11 10.37
N CYS A 130 0.82 6.29 9.94
CA CYS A 130 0.95 4.91 10.41
C CYS A 130 1.44 4.90 11.87
N VAL A 131 0.57 5.28 12.81
CA VAL A 131 0.92 5.53 14.22
C VAL A 131 1.47 4.31 14.95
N SER A 132 1.12 3.11 14.50
CA SER A 132 1.58 1.83 15.05
C SER A 132 2.90 1.34 14.47
N LEU A 133 3.45 2.02 13.46
CA LEU A 133 4.65 1.60 12.76
C LEU A 133 5.87 1.77 13.65
N VAL A 134 6.51 0.66 14.04
CA VAL A 134 7.65 0.61 14.94
C VAL A 134 8.97 0.55 14.18
N GLU A 135 8.99 -0.19 13.07
CA GLU A 135 10.21 -0.47 12.31
C GLU A 135 9.94 -0.46 10.80
N VAL A 136 10.89 0.10 10.06
CA VAL A 136 10.93 0.05 8.60
C VAL A 136 12.31 -0.45 8.18
N GLU A 137 12.34 -1.62 7.57
CA GLU A 137 13.53 -2.16 6.91
C GLU A 137 13.57 -1.66 5.47
N LEU A 138 14.59 -0.85 5.15
CA LEU A 138 14.83 -0.33 3.81
C LEU A 138 15.99 -1.10 3.16
N ILE A 139 15.70 -1.90 2.12
CA ILE A 139 16.73 -2.62 1.36
C ILE A 139 17.36 -1.67 0.32
N ASP A 140 18.65 -1.85 0.04
CA ASP A 140 19.36 -1.07 -0.98
C ASP A 140 18.66 -1.11 -2.34
N GLY A 141 18.43 0.07 -2.89
CA GLY A 141 17.87 0.33 -4.22
C GLY A 141 16.86 1.49 -4.23
N LEU A 142 16.33 1.87 -3.05
CA LEU A 142 15.51 3.06 -2.87
C LEU A 142 16.27 4.33 -3.22
N LYS A 143 15.70 5.15 -4.12
CA LYS A 143 16.32 6.38 -4.62
C LYS A 143 15.73 7.64 -4.02
N MET A 144 14.41 7.66 -3.85
CA MET A 144 13.69 8.85 -3.43
C MET A 144 12.68 8.55 -2.33
N ILE A 145 12.73 9.38 -1.28
CA ILE A 145 11.71 9.46 -0.23
C ILE A 145 11.02 10.82 -0.34
N GLY A 146 9.73 10.79 -0.63
CA GLY A 146 8.88 11.97 -0.76
C GLY A 146 8.67 12.68 0.57
N GLN A 147 8.18 13.91 0.47
CA GLN A 147 7.92 14.75 1.63
C GLN A 147 6.92 14.07 2.56
N ASP A 148 7.21 14.11 3.87
CA ASP A 148 6.34 13.61 4.92
C ASP A 148 5.94 12.13 4.78
N ALA A 149 6.71 11.35 4.00
CA ALA A 149 6.40 9.95 3.69
C ALA A 149 6.15 9.09 4.94
N PHE A 150 6.84 9.36 6.05
CA PHE A 150 6.67 8.71 7.35
C PHE A 150 6.26 9.71 8.46
N SER A 151 5.63 10.82 8.10
CA SER A 151 5.16 11.80 9.08
C SER A 151 4.08 11.20 9.99
N THR A 152 4.00 11.66 11.24
CA THR A 152 3.03 11.17 12.23
C THR A 152 3.11 9.65 12.53
N CYS A 153 4.18 8.96 12.09
CA CYS A 153 4.51 7.61 12.54
C CYS A 153 5.09 7.64 13.97
N SER A 154 4.25 7.96 14.96
CA SER A 154 4.68 8.29 16.34
C SER A 154 5.38 7.14 17.09
N SER A 155 5.21 5.90 16.64
CA SER A 155 5.90 4.74 17.23
C SER A 155 7.24 4.42 16.56
N LEU A 156 7.55 5.05 15.44
CA LEU A 156 8.77 4.79 14.67
C LEU A 156 9.95 5.41 15.40
N ARG A 157 10.83 4.57 15.92
CA ARG A 157 11.94 5.01 16.78
C ARG A 157 13.14 5.50 16.00
N GLU A 158 13.44 4.83 14.90
CA GLU A 158 14.59 5.08 14.05
C GLU A 158 14.22 4.68 12.62
N LEU A 159 14.71 5.44 11.64
CA LEU A 159 14.64 5.09 10.23
C LEU A 159 16.07 5.06 9.68
N ARG A 160 16.62 3.87 9.47
CA ARG A 160 17.94 3.69 8.88
C ARG A 160 17.82 3.80 7.36
N LEU A 161 18.46 4.82 6.80
CA LEU A 161 18.45 5.06 5.36
C LEU A 161 19.48 4.15 4.67
N PRO A 162 19.12 3.47 3.56
CA PRO A 162 20.09 2.74 2.78
C PRO A 162 21.00 3.73 2.02
N SER A 163 22.21 3.28 1.69
CA SER A 163 23.23 4.09 1.01
C SER A 163 22.82 4.58 -0.38
N THR A 164 21.76 3.98 -0.91
CA THR A 164 21.22 4.20 -2.25
C THR A 164 20.26 5.38 -2.35
N VAL A 165 19.78 5.93 -1.22
CA VAL A 165 18.88 7.09 -1.20
C VAL A 165 19.63 8.34 -1.65
N GLU A 166 19.14 8.96 -2.72
CA GLU A 166 19.74 10.14 -3.33
C GLU A 166 18.98 11.43 -2.95
N VAL A 167 17.66 11.33 -2.77
CA VAL A 167 16.79 12.48 -2.53
C VAL A 167 15.80 12.21 -1.40
N ILE A 168 15.75 13.14 -0.44
CA ILE A 168 14.69 13.23 0.58
C ILE A 168 14.04 14.60 0.43
N MET A 169 12.75 14.62 0.11
CA MET A 169 12.00 15.88 -0.07
C MET A 169 11.46 16.37 1.28
N GLY A 170 11.53 17.68 1.55
CA GLY A 170 10.90 18.32 2.72
C GLY A 170 11.69 18.25 4.04
N ARG A 171 11.26 19.08 5.03
CA ARG A 171 11.84 19.11 6.39
C ARG A 171 11.40 17.86 7.15
N THR A 172 12.18 16.80 7.10
CA THR A 172 11.94 15.66 7.99
C THR A 172 12.19 16.09 9.43
N HIS A 173 11.16 16.04 10.27
CA HIS A 173 11.29 16.01 11.75
C HIS A 173 12.02 14.74 12.26
N LEU A 174 12.74 14.02 11.39
CA LEU A 174 13.70 12.99 11.76
C LEU A 174 14.97 13.70 12.23
N GLU A 175 14.94 14.30 13.43
CA GLU A 175 16.10 14.95 14.05
C GLU A 175 17.26 13.98 14.39
N THR A 176 17.18 12.69 14.06
CA THR A 176 18.21 11.71 14.42
C THR A 176 18.44 10.59 13.39
N ALA A 177 18.33 10.87 12.10
CA ALA A 177 18.92 9.95 11.10
C ALA A 177 20.41 10.32 10.95
N SER A 178 21.27 9.75 11.80
CA SER A 178 22.72 9.80 11.59
C SER A 178 23.04 9.17 10.24
N ILE A 179 23.69 9.95 9.38
CA ILE A 179 24.46 9.47 8.23
C ILE A 179 25.74 8.80 8.78
#